data_AF-A0A2S7N166-F1
#
_entry.id   AF-A0A2S7N166-F1
#
_cell.length_a   1.000
_cell.length_b   1.000
_cell.length_c   1.000
_cell.angle_alpha   90.00
_cell.angle_beta   90.00
_cell.angle_gamma   90.00
#
_symmetry.space_group_name_H-M   'P 1'
#
loop_
_entity.id
_entity.type
_entity.pdbx_description
1 polymer ?
#
loop_
_entity_poly.entity_id
_entity_poly.type
_entity_poly.pdbx_seq_one_letter_code
_entity_poly.pdbx_strand_id
1 'polypeptide(L)'
;MLLEESVFNKYFVLLTNEWGKRMKKLLSMLVLPMVIFLTGCSAIEEVSDSLNYVTEATDYIDDLNQFADELPAVAEAAVTDLNSKIQLEELLTEMQSEIEGFNVLEAPAMLDDIHNQVVEHNKELTSKIELYLEKIETGTLSTELLSEIGLLEEIAVYNDLLTEMKKLSE
;
A
#
# COMPACT_ATOMS: atom_id res chain seq x y z
N MET A 1 1.76 63.21 24.97
CA MET A 1 2.25 62.09 24.14
C MET A 1 1.99 60.78 24.89
N LEU A 2 0.70 60.44 25.06
CA LEU A 2 0.23 59.27 25.84
C LEU A 2 -1.12 58.76 25.28
N LEU A 3 -1.39 58.96 23.99
CA LEU A 3 -2.68 58.61 23.38
C LEU A 3 -2.57 57.58 22.23
N GLU A 4 -1.38 57.07 21.92
CA GLU A 4 -1.21 56.08 20.84
C GLU A 4 -1.24 54.62 21.31
N GLU A 5 -0.84 54.31 22.56
CA GLU A 5 -0.78 52.90 23.00
C GLU A 5 -2.16 52.28 23.32
N SER A 6 -3.18 53.08 23.69
CA SER A 6 -4.49 52.52 24.07
C SER A 6 -5.30 51.99 22.88
N VAL A 7 -5.06 52.54 21.69
CA VAL A 7 -5.82 52.18 20.48
C VAL A 7 -5.30 50.86 19.93
N PHE A 8 -3.98 50.67 19.89
CA PHE A 8 -3.37 49.46 19.34
C PHE A 8 -3.69 48.21 20.17
N ASN A 9 -3.67 48.31 21.50
CA ASN A 9 -3.99 47.19 22.38
C ASN A 9 -5.47 46.76 22.27
N LYS A 10 -6.39 47.71 22.07
CA LYS A 10 -7.81 47.40 21.89
C LYS A 10 -8.08 46.66 20.57
N TYR A 11 -7.41 47.04 19.48
CA TYR A 11 -7.54 46.34 18.19
C TYR A 11 -6.84 44.97 18.19
N PHE A 12 -5.68 44.82 18.83
CA PHE A 12 -4.99 43.54 18.96
C PHE A 12 -5.80 42.52 19.80
N VAL A 13 -6.39 42.97 20.91
CA VAL A 13 -7.30 42.14 21.71
C VAL A 13 -8.54 41.76 20.90
N LEU A 14 -9.16 42.67 20.14
CA LEU A 14 -10.33 42.39 19.28
C LEU A 14 -10.05 41.44 18.10
N LEU A 15 -8.82 41.42 17.59
CA LEU A 15 -8.42 40.50 16.52
C LEU A 15 -8.19 39.08 17.04
N THR A 16 -7.75 38.88 18.28
CA THR A 16 -7.45 37.53 18.80
C THR A 16 -8.68 36.79 19.33
N ASN A 17 -9.71 37.50 19.78
CA ASN A 17 -10.93 36.91 20.36
C ASN A 17 -12.09 36.69 19.35
N GLU A 18 -12.10 37.38 18.21
CA GLU A 18 -13.03 37.10 17.08
C GLU A 18 -12.60 35.86 16.26
N TRP A 19 -11.30 35.61 16.09
CA TRP A 19 -10.80 34.44 15.36
C TRP A 19 -11.06 33.12 16.10
N GLY A 20 -11.00 33.11 17.44
CA GLY A 20 -11.30 31.93 18.26
C GLY A 20 -12.79 31.56 18.35
N LYS A 21 -13.71 32.52 18.18
CA LYS A 21 -15.17 32.27 18.23
C LYS A 21 -15.75 31.82 16.89
N ARG A 22 -15.19 32.27 15.75
CA ARG A 22 -15.66 31.84 14.42
C ARG A 22 -15.19 30.43 14.06
N MET A 23 -14.00 30.01 14.50
CA MET A 23 -13.50 28.64 14.23
C MET A 23 -14.22 27.56 15.07
N LYS A 24 -14.66 27.88 16.30
CA LYS A 24 -15.43 26.94 17.16
C LYS A 24 -16.90 26.76 16.77
N LYS A 25 -17.50 27.70 16.02
CA LYS A 25 -18.87 27.57 15.50
C LYS A 25 -18.94 26.93 14.10
N LEU A 26 -17.84 26.90 13.36
CA LEU A 26 -17.76 26.21 12.07
C LEU A 26 -17.35 24.74 12.19
N LEU A 27 -16.78 24.32 13.34
CA LEU A 27 -16.44 22.92 13.63
C LEU A 27 -17.59 22.10 14.25
N SER A 28 -18.77 22.69 14.48
CA SER A 28 -19.90 22.01 15.14
C SER A 28 -21.09 21.71 14.21
N MET A 29 -20.94 21.92 12.89
CA MET A 29 -22.02 21.70 11.91
C MET A 29 -21.51 20.98 10.65
N LEU A 30 -20.66 19.97 10.82
CA LEU A 30 -20.41 18.96 9.79
C LEU A 30 -20.20 17.60 10.46
N VAL A 31 -21.19 17.17 11.26
CA VAL A 31 -21.41 15.75 11.51
C VAL A 31 -22.28 15.27 10.35
N LEU A 32 -21.64 15.03 9.20
CA LEU A 32 -22.26 14.32 8.10
C LEU A 32 -22.25 12.83 8.49
N PRO A 33 -23.39 12.12 8.48
CA PRO A 33 -23.37 10.69 8.74
C PRO A 33 -22.57 10.01 7.62
N MET A 34 -21.45 9.37 7.96
CA MET A 34 -20.81 8.35 7.12
C MET A 34 -21.75 7.15 7.02
N VAL A 35 -22.75 7.27 6.16
CA VAL A 35 -23.53 6.12 5.71
C VAL A 35 -23.74 6.31 4.22
N ILE A 36 -23.55 5.20 3.50
CA ILE A 36 -23.71 5.00 2.06
C ILE A 36 -22.43 5.22 1.26
N PHE A 37 -21.51 4.26 1.37
CA PHE A 37 -20.91 3.58 0.23
C PHE A 37 -20.70 2.10 0.59
N LEU A 38 -21.81 1.40 0.81
CA LEU A 38 -21.90 0.01 0.35
C LEU A 38 -22.64 0.09 -0.97
N THR A 39 -21.97 0.64 -1.98
CA THR A 39 -22.24 0.22 -3.36
C THR A 39 -21.81 -1.24 -3.42
N GLY A 40 -22.69 -2.14 -2.99
CA GLY A 40 -22.72 -3.46 -3.61
C GLY A 40 -22.97 -3.19 -5.07
N CYS A 41 -21.90 -3.19 -5.87
CA CYS A 41 -22.01 -3.00 -7.29
C CYS A 41 -22.83 -4.18 -7.80
N SER A 42 -23.94 -3.85 -8.46
CA SER A 42 -24.82 -4.80 -9.09
C SER A 42 -24.01 -5.76 -9.96
N ALA A 43 -24.04 -7.05 -9.62
CA ALA A 43 -23.68 -8.11 -10.54
C ALA A 43 -24.53 -7.96 -11.81
N ILE A 44 -23.95 -7.38 -12.87
CA ILE A 44 -24.35 -7.41 -14.30
C ILE A 44 -23.17 -6.79 -15.08
N GLU A 45 -22.11 -7.58 -15.33
CA GLU A 45 -21.13 -7.47 -16.46
C GLU A 45 -20.17 -8.70 -16.48
N GLU A 46 -20.66 -9.85 -16.02
CA GLU A 46 -19.88 -10.94 -15.40
C GLU A 46 -18.97 -11.80 -16.33
N VAL A 47 -18.93 -11.55 -17.65
CA VAL A 47 -18.16 -12.41 -18.59
C VAL A 47 -16.99 -11.69 -19.26
N SER A 48 -17.04 -10.35 -19.41
CA SER A 48 -15.90 -9.58 -19.95
C SER A 48 -14.86 -9.28 -18.87
N ASP A 49 -15.31 -9.13 -17.62
CA ASP A 49 -14.46 -8.71 -16.50
C ASP A 49 -13.60 -9.84 -15.94
N SER A 50 -14.06 -11.10 -16.01
CA SER A 50 -13.31 -12.25 -15.50
C SER A 50 -12.06 -12.58 -16.31
N LEU A 51 -12.13 -12.49 -17.64
CA LEU A 51 -10.95 -12.67 -18.51
C LEU A 51 -9.93 -11.55 -18.30
N ASN A 52 -10.39 -10.31 -18.11
CA ASN A 52 -9.51 -9.18 -17.83
C ASN A 52 -8.84 -9.36 -16.46
N TYR A 53 -9.62 -9.71 -15.44
CA TYR A 53 -9.10 -9.97 -14.09
C TYR A 53 -8.06 -11.09 -14.06
N VAL A 54 -8.31 -12.23 -14.72
CA VAL A 54 -7.34 -13.34 -14.77
C VAL A 54 -6.06 -12.94 -15.54
N THR A 55 -6.16 -12.03 -16.51
CA THR A 55 -5.00 -11.46 -17.20
C THR A 55 -4.19 -10.58 -16.24
N GLU A 56 -4.83 -9.62 -15.57
CA GLU A 56 -4.18 -8.75 -14.59
C GLU A 56 -3.57 -9.54 -13.43
N ALA A 57 -4.23 -10.61 -12.95
CA ALA A 57 -3.69 -11.50 -11.95
C ALA A 57 -2.52 -12.36 -12.46
N THR A 58 -2.50 -12.69 -13.75
CA THR A 58 -1.35 -13.37 -14.35
C THR A 58 -0.16 -12.43 -14.41
N ASP A 59 -0.36 -11.20 -14.91
CA ASP A 59 0.69 -10.19 -15.03
C ASP A 59 1.30 -9.88 -13.64
N TYR A 60 0.46 -9.64 -12.63
CA TYR A 60 0.91 -9.42 -11.26
C TYR A 60 1.75 -10.57 -10.69
N ILE A 61 1.37 -11.82 -10.97
CA ILE A 61 2.09 -12.99 -10.48
C ILE A 61 3.39 -13.21 -11.26
N ASP A 62 3.44 -12.83 -12.53
CA ASP A 62 4.68 -12.80 -13.30
C ASP A 62 5.65 -11.73 -12.74
N ASP A 63 5.15 -10.56 -12.32
CA ASP A 63 5.97 -9.54 -11.66
C ASP A 63 6.52 -10.03 -10.31
N LEU A 64 5.71 -10.73 -9.51
CA LEU A 64 6.15 -11.39 -8.28
C LEU A 64 7.26 -12.42 -8.53
N ASN A 65 7.11 -13.22 -9.59
CA ASN A 65 8.10 -14.21 -9.99
C ASN A 65 9.42 -13.54 -10.43
N GLN A 66 9.33 -12.48 -11.23
CA GLN A 66 10.51 -11.70 -11.63
C GLN A 66 11.22 -11.10 -10.42
N PHE A 67 10.46 -10.54 -9.48
CA PHE A 67 11.00 -10.02 -8.24
C PHE A 67 11.69 -11.11 -7.40
N ALA A 68 11.10 -12.30 -7.29
CA ALA A 68 11.73 -13.44 -6.61
C ALA A 68 13.05 -13.89 -7.27
N ASP A 69 13.15 -13.79 -8.59
CA ASP A 69 14.36 -14.14 -9.35
C ASP A 69 15.47 -13.11 -9.18
N GLU A 70 15.14 -11.82 -9.13
CA GLU A 70 16.10 -10.72 -9.05
C GLU A 70 16.58 -10.45 -7.61
N LEU A 71 15.67 -10.56 -6.64
CA LEU A 71 15.90 -10.20 -5.24
C LEU A 71 17.17 -10.82 -4.62
N PRO A 72 17.47 -12.13 -4.77
CA PRO A 72 18.61 -12.75 -4.08
C PRO A 72 19.95 -12.11 -4.46
N ALA A 73 20.16 -11.88 -5.76
CA ALA A 73 21.41 -11.32 -6.26
C ALA A 73 21.59 -9.85 -5.84
N VAL A 74 20.52 -9.06 -5.94
CA VAL A 74 20.52 -7.64 -5.56
C VAL A 74 20.71 -7.51 -4.04
N ALA A 75 20.00 -8.32 -3.26
CA ALA A 75 20.08 -8.29 -1.80
C ALA A 75 21.45 -8.71 -1.26
N GLU A 76 22.09 -9.73 -1.84
CA GLU A 76 23.43 -10.15 -1.45
C GLU A 76 24.47 -9.05 -1.72
N ALA A 77 24.41 -8.42 -2.91
CA ALA A 77 25.30 -7.33 -3.28
C ALA A 77 25.11 -6.10 -2.38
N ALA A 78 23.85 -5.79 -2.02
CA ALA A 78 23.49 -4.66 -1.15
C ALA A 78 24.11 -4.73 0.25
N VAL A 79 24.54 -5.89 0.74
CA VAL A 79 25.22 -6.00 2.04
C VAL A 79 26.50 -5.15 2.07
N THR A 80 27.21 -5.04 0.95
CA THR A 80 28.54 -4.40 0.91
C THR A 80 28.68 -3.27 -0.12
N ASP A 81 27.76 -3.17 -1.08
CA ASP A 81 27.79 -2.17 -2.14
C ASP A 81 26.66 -1.15 -2.04
N LEU A 82 27.00 0.13 -2.08
CA LEU A 82 26.03 1.22 -1.92
C LEU A 82 25.08 1.34 -3.12
N ASN A 83 25.54 1.11 -4.34
CA ASN A 83 24.67 1.19 -5.52
C ASN A 83 23.64 0.04 -5.49
N SER A 84 24.06 -1.14 -5.06
CA SER A 84 23.20 -2.30 -4.90
C SER A 84 22.17 -2.11 -3.78
N LYS A 85 22.48 -1.32 -2.73
CA LYS A 85 21.46 -0.91 -1.73
C LYS A 85 20.36 -0.05 -2.36
N ILE A 86 20.73 0.92 -3.20
CA ILE A 86 19.76 1.77 -3.89
C ILE A 86 18.88 0.93 -4.81
N GLN A 87 19.48 0.01 -5.57
CA GLN A 87 18.73 -0.92 -6.43
C GLN A 87 17.80 -1.83 -5.63
N LEU A 88 18.24 -2.30 -4.45
CA LEU A 88 17.41 -3.10 -3.56
C LEU A 88 16.21 -2.29 -3.05
N GLU A 89 16.42 -1.05 -2.61
CA GLU A 89 15.34 -0.16 -2.18
C GLU A 89 14.33 0.08 -3.32
N GLU A 90 14.81 0.37 -4.53
CA GLU A 90 13.98 0.55 -5.72
C GLU A 90 13.14 -0.71 -6.00
N LEU A 91 13.78 -1.88 -6.11
CA LEU A 91 13.14 -3.17 -6.37
C LEU A 91 12.06 -3.50 -5.31
N LEU A 92 12.33 -3.25 -4.03
CA LEU A 92 11.38 -3.48 -2.94
C LEU A 92 10.19 -2.53 -3.00
N THR A 93 10.42 -1.24 -3.27
CA THR A 93 9.35 -0.23 -3.35
C THR A 93 8.49 -0.37 -4.61
N GLU A 94 9.08 -0.81 -5.72
CA GLU A 94 8.35 -1.18 -6.94
C GLU A 94 7.40 -2.33 -6.65
N MET A 95 7.87 -3.38 -5.96
CA MET A 95 7.01 -4.49 -5.58
C MET A 95 5.88 -4.09 -4.61
N GLN A 96 6.12 -3.16 -3.68
CA GLN A 96 5.04 -2.60 -2.85
C GLN A 96 3.97 -1.90 -3.71
N SER A 97 4.38 -1.17 -4.75
CA SER A 97 3.45 -0.53 -5.68
C SER A 97 2.63 -1.56 -6.44
N GLU A 98 3.23 -2.64 -6.92
CA GLU A 98 2.51 -3.72 -7.61
C GLU A 98 1.50 -4.42 -6.69
N ILE A 99 1.89 -4.67 -5.43
CA ILE A 99 1.00 -5.20 -4.40
C ILE A 99 -0.21 -4.28 -4.18
N GLU A 100 0.02 -2.97 -4.02
CA GLU A 100 -1.05 -1.99 -3.85
C GLU A 100 -1.97 -1.93 -5.07
N GLY A 101 -1.39 -1.99 -6.27
CA GLY A 101 -2.14 -2.04 -7.54
C GLY A 101 -3.06 -3.26 -7.64
N PHE A 102 -2.56 -4.44 -7.30
CA PHE A 102 -3.36 -5.66 -7.31
C PHE A 102 -4.47 -5.65 -6.24
N ASN A 103 -4.17 -5.15 -5.03
CA ASN A 103 -5.09 -5.17 -3.90
C ASN A 103 -6.37 -4.36 -4.12
N VAL A 104 -6.38 -3.42 -5.07
CA VAL A 104 -7.54 -2.58 -5.39
C VAL A 104 -8.35 -3.10 -6.58
N LEU A 105 -7.93 -4.19 -7.21
CA LEU A 105 -8.68 -4.81 -8.31
C LEU A 105 -10.00 -5.36 -7.80
N GLU A 106 -11.08 -5.12 -8.56
CA GLU A 106 -12.38 -5.71 -8.27
C GLU A 106 -12.45 -7.11 -8.89
N ALA A 107 -12.41 -8.14 -8.05
CA ALA A 107 -12.57 -9.51 -8.50
C ALA A 107 -14.03 -9.83 -8.85
N PRO A 108 -14.29 -10.63 -9.89
CA PRO A 108 -15.63 -11.16 -10.14
C PRO A 108 -16.07 -12.06 -8.99
N ALA A 109 -17.37 -12.17 -8.73
CA ALA A 109 -17.93 -12.89 -7.58
C ALA A 109 -17.45 -14.35 -7.44
N MET A 110 -17.14 -15.01 -8.56
CA MET A 110 -16.60 -16.37 -8.58
C MET A 110 -15.15 -16.47 -8.06
N LEU A 111 -14.36 -15.41 -8.17
CA LEU A 111 -12.95 -15.35 -7.78
C LEU A 111 -12.72 -14.56 -6.48
N ASP A 112 -13.76 -14.01 -5.87
CA ASP A 112 -13.66 -13.17 -4.66
C ASP A 112 -12.90 -13.86 -3.52
N ASP A 113 -13.15 -15.16 -3.28
CA ASP A 113 -12.43 -15.90 -2.23
C ASP A 113 -10.93 -16.00 -2.52
N ILE A 114 -10.54 -16.32 -3.76
CA ILE A 114 -9.12 -16.41 -4.13
C ILE A 114 -8.46 -15.04 -4.15
N HIS A 115 -9.15 -14.00 -4.63
CA HIS A 115 -8.65 -12.63 -4.54
C HIS A 115 -8.33 -12.25 -3.10
N ASN A 116 -9.24 -12.55 -2.18
CA ASN A 116 -9.04 -12.28 -0.75
C ASN A 116 -7.86 -13.07 -0.17
N GLN A 117 -7.61 -14.29 -0.64
CA GLN A 117 -6.40 -15.05 -0.28
C GLN A 117 -5.13 -14.35 -0.78
N VAL A 118 -5.10 -13.90 -2.04
CA VAL A 118 -3.97 -13.13 -2.59
C VAL A 118 -3.75 -11.85 -1.79
N VAL A 119 -4.81 -11.10 -1.47
CA VAL A 119 -4.73 -9.87 -0.66
C VAL A 119 -4.19 -10.16 0.75
N GLU A 120 -4.50 -11.31 1.34
CA GLU A 120 -3.95 -11.68 2.64
C GLU A 120 -2.45 -12.00 2.56
N HIS A 121 -2.02 -12.79 1.58
CA HIS A 121 -0.60 -13.02 1.31
C HIS A 121 0.14 -11.72 1.00
N ASN A 122 -0.49 -10.79 0.30
CA ASN A 122 0.05 -9.46 0.01
C ASN A 122 0.35 -8.66 1.28
N LYS A 123 -0.47 -8.79 2.33
CA LYS A 123 -0.17 -8.13 3.62
C LYS A 123 1.08 -8.71 4.27
N GLU A 124 1.25 -10.04 4.22
CA GLU A 124 2.45 -10.70 4.74
C GLU A 124 3.68 -10.30 3.93
N LEU A 125 3.58 -10.31 2.60
CA LEU A 125 4.65 -9.90 1.69
C LEU A 125 5.06 -8.44 1.92
N THR A 126 4.10 -7.51 1.99
CA THR A 126 4.37 -6.11 2.31
C THR A 126 5.07 -5.97 3.66
N SER A 127 4.64 -6.70 4.69
CA SER A 127 5.27 -6.67 6.01
C SER A 127 6.73 -7.15 5.95
N LYS A 128 7.03 -8.19 5.16
CA LYS A 128 8.40 -8.68 4.95
C LYS A 128 9.24 -7.67 4.16
N ILE A 129 8.68 -7.02 3.14
CA ILE A 129 9.35 -5.94 2.40
C ILE A 129 9.68 -4.76 3.31
N GLU A 130 8.75 -4.34 4.17
CA GLU A 130 8.99 -3.27 5.15
C GLU A 130 10.14 -3.60 6.11
N LEU A 131 10.24 -4.85 6.55
CA LEU A 131 11.37 -5.31 7.37
C LEU A 131 12.70 -5.20 6.61
N TYR A 132 12.73 -5.56 5.33
CA TYR A 132 13.91 -5.37 4.48
C TYR A 132 14.33 -3.90 4.41
N LEU A 133 13.39 -3.01 4.09
CA LEU A 133 13.62 -1.57 4.00
C LEU A 133 14.15 -1.00 5.32
N GLU A 134 13.58 -1.43 6.46
CA GLU A 134 14.07 -1.06 7.80
C GLU A 134 15.52 -1.50 8.03
N LYS A 135 15.91 -2.71 7.60
CA LYS A 135 17.30 -3.20 7.74
C LYS A 135 18.27 -2.44 6.85
N ILE A 136 17.82 -1.98 5.69
CA ILE A 136 18.63 -1.11 4.82
C ILE A 136 18.82 0.25 5.49
N GLU A 137 17.74 0.89 5.95
CA GLU A 137 17.77 2.22 6.60
C GLU A 137 18.65 2.23 7.85
N THR A 138 18.50 1.20 8.70
CA THR A 138 19.27 1.07 9.94
C THR A 138 20.72 0.61 9.71
N GLY A 139 21.08 0.24 8.48
CA GLY A 139 22.39 -0.26 8.12
C GLY A 139 22.72 -1.62 8.75
N THR A 140 21.69 -2.40 9.10
CA THR A 140 21.82 -3.71 9.75
C THR A 140 21.62 -4.89 8.80
N LEU A 141 21.36 -4.63 7.52
CA LEU A 141 21.25 -5.66 6.48
C LEU A 141 22.46 -6.60 6.48
N SER A 142 22.20 -7.91 6.55
CA SER A 142 23.22 -8.96 6.51
C SER A 142 22.66 -10.22 5.87
N THR A 143 23.52 -11.08 5.32
CA THR A 143 23.11 -12.31 4.63
C THR A 143 22.28 -13.26 5.49
N GLU A 144 22.55 -13.33 6.81
CA GLU A 144 21.77 -14.14 7.75
C GLU A 144 20.33 -13.61 7.84
N LEU A 145 20.17 -12.29 8.02
CA LEU A 145 18.86 -11.64 8.09
C LEU A 145 18.04 -11.81 6.80
N LEU A 146 18.69 -11.82 5.62
CA LEU A 146 18.01 -12.05 4.35
C LEU A 146 17.26 -13.39 4.36
N SER A 147 17.91 -14.44 4.87
CA SER A 147 17.30 -15.77 4.97
C SER A 147 16.25 -15.83 6.09
N GLU A 148 16.44 -15.10 7.18
CA GLU A 148 15.49 -15.10 8.31
C GLU A 148 14.15 -14.42 7.97
N ILE A 149 14.15 -13.40 7.11
CA ILE A 149 12.92 -12.69 6.75
C ILE A 149 11.98 -13.59 5.91
N GLY A 150 12.52 -14.56 5.19
CA GLY A 150 11.73 -15.61 4.53
C GLY A 150 10.78 -15.07 3.45
N LEU A 151 11.27 -14.11 2.65
CA LEU A 151 10.47 -13.38 1.67
C LEU A 151 10.22 -14.20 0.39
N LEU A 152 11.19 -15.01 -0.03
CA LEU A 152 11.06 -15.86 -1.22
C LEU A 152 10.10 -17.02 -1.01
N GLU A 153 10.04 -17.55 0.21
CA GLU A 153 9.12 -18.62 0.60
C GLU A 153 7.66 -18.18 0.47
N GLU A 154 7.37 -16.90 0.69
CA GLU A 154 6.03 -16.33 0.55
C GLU A 154 5.55 -16.32 -0.90
N ILE A 155 6.43 -15.94 -1.82
CA ILE A 155 6.10 -15.75 -3.24
C ILE A 155 5.71 -17.07 -3.91
N ALA A 156 6.26 -18.20 -3.44
CA ALA A 156 5.98 -19.51 -4.01
C ALA A 156 4.48 -19.86 -4.01
N VAL A 157 3.70 -19.36 -3.04
CA VAL A 157 2.27 -19.66 -2.89
C VAL A 157 1.41 -19.09 -4.04
N TYR A 158 1.86 -18.00 -4.67
CA TYR A 158 1.06 -17.27 -5.65
C TYR A 158 0.82 -18.05 -6.94
N ASN A 159 1.77 -18.90 -7.36
CA ASN A 159 1.61 -19.73 -8.55
C ASN A 159 0.49 -20.78 -8.39
N ASP A 160 0.31 -21.29 -7.17
CA ASP A 160 -0.79 -22.20 -6.85
C ASP A 160 -2.14 -21.46 -6.91
N LEU A 161 -2.21 -20.24 -6.35
CA LEU A 161 -3.39 -19.39 -6.42
C LEU A 161 -3.76 -19.02 -7.87
N LEU A 162 -2.77 -18.71 -8.72
CA LEU A 162 -3.00 -18.45 -10.14
C LEU A 162 -3.60 -19.66 -10.87
N THR A 163 -3.08 -20.84 -10.56
CA THR A 163 -3.57 -22.10 -11.12
C THR A 163 -5.03 -22.33 -10.74
N GLU A 164 -5.40 -22.01 -9.49
CA GLU A 164 -6.78 -22.10 -9.02
C GLU A 164 -7.69 -21.07 -9.69
N MET A 165 -7.25 -19.80 -9.82
CA MET A 165 -7.99 -18.75 -10.54
C MET A 165 -8.31 -19.16 -11.98
N LYS A 166 -7.30 -19.65 -12.71
CA LYS A 166 -7.46 -20.12 -14.09
C LYS A 166 -8.50 -21.23 -14.19
N LYS A 167 -8.45 -22.21 -13.28
CA LYS A 167 -9.41 -23.32 -13.25
C LYS A 167 -10.85 -22.88 -12.97
N LEU A 168 -11.05 -21.89 -12.09
CA LEU A 168 -12.39 -21.38 -11.82
C LEU A 168 -12.93 -20.50 -12.96
N SER A 169 -12.06 -19.92 -13.78
CA SER A 169 -12.45 -19.06 -14.91
C SER A 169 -12.82 -19.81 -16.20
N GLU A 170 -12.63 -21.13 -16.25
CA GLU A 170 -12.99 -22.02 -17.38
C GLU A 170 -14.46 -22.49 -17.35
#